data_AF-A0A0F9ITR5-F1
#
_entry.id   AF-A0A0F9ITR5-F1
#
_cell.length_a   1.000
_cell.length_b   1.000
_cell.length_c   1.000
_cell.angle_alpha   90.00
_cell.angle_beta   90.00
_cell.angle_gamma   90.00
#
_symmetry.space_group_name_H-M   'P 1'
#
loop_
_entity.id
_entity.type
_entity.pdbx_description
1 polymer ?
#
loop_
_entity_poly.entity_id
_entity_poly.type
_entity_poly.pdbx_seq_one_letter_code
_entity_poly.pdbx_strand_id
1 'polypeptide(L)'
;MEYTAENYQTQKALGQRRSNGIKPLKKLSSWHKKALLFHLAGFSNSDIAAAFNKTDSTISLILSDPLSQTVIERIHKGYDHEFRALYGKAVEGLRNRMDDSDPMVQLRAIDSWMRESARREDRKEGIRSAEDVIQAIYDRIGNTNIQINVGGNQ
;
A
#
# COMPACT_ATOMS: atom_id res chain seq x y z
N MET A 1 -24.22 -16.89 32.43
CA MET A 1 -25.06 -17.24 31.26
C MET A 1 -24.26 -18.17 30.38
N GLU A 2 -24.75 -19.40 30.23
CA GLU A 2 -24.08 -20.46 29.48
C GLU A 2 -24.13 -20.17 27.98
N TYR A 3 -23.02 -20.39 27.27
CA TYR A 3 -22.90 -20.09 25.85
C TYR A 3 -23.46 -21.24 25.01
N THR A 4 -24.65 -21.06 24.41
CA THR A 4 -25.31 -22.09 23.59
C THR A 4 -24.98 -21.96 22.09
N ALA A 5 -25.12 -23.07 21.36
CA ALA A 5 -24.97 -23.08 19.89
C ALA A 5 -25.99 -22.17 19.19
N GLU A 6 -27.18 -22.03 19.76
CA GLU A 6 -28.24 -21.15 19.28
C GLU A 6 -27.86 -19.67 19.41
N ASN A 7 -27.21 -19.29 20.52
CA ASN A 7 -26.61 -17.96 20.69
C ASN A 7 -25.49 -17.68 19.67
N TYR A 8 -24.71 -18.69 19.27
CA TYR A 8 -23.68 -18.54 18.23
C TYR A 8 -24.28 -18.24 16.86
N GLN A 9 -25.28 -19.02 16.43
CA GLN A 9 -25.92 -18.84 15.12
C GLN A 9 -26.65 -17.50 15.04
N THR A 10 -27.32 -17.10 16.13
CA THR A 10 -28.02 -15.81 16.22
C THR A 10 -27.04 -14.64 16.12
N GLN A 11 -25.90 -14.68 16.82
CA GLN A 11 -24.87 -13.64 16.71
C GLN A 11 -24.24 -13.56 15.32
N LYS A 12 -24.09 -14.70 14.65
CA LYS A 12 -23.59 -14.76 13.27
C LYS A 12 -24.60 -14.17 12.29
N ALA A 13 -25.88 -14.50 12.43
CA ALA A 13 -26.97 -13.97 11.60
C ALA A 13 -27.18 -12.46 11.77
N LEU A 14 -27.00 -11.95 13.00
CA LEU A 14 -27.09 -10.52 13.33
C LEU A 14 -25.84 -9.70 12.95
N GLY A 15 -24.84 -10.31 12.29
CA GLY A 15 -23.60 -9.63 11.89
C GLY A 15 -22.67 -9.24 13.05
N GLN A 16 -22.93 -9.73 14.27
CA GLN A 16 -22.13 -9.44 15.47
C GLN A 16 -20.82 -10.24 15.51
N ARG A 17 -20.63 -11.16 14.57
CA ARG A 17 -19.43 -11.97 14.37
C ARG A 17 -18.97 -11.84 12.93
N ARG A 18 -17.65 -11.91 12.74
CA ARG A 18 -17.06 -11.96 11.40
C ARG A 18 -17.50 -13.23 10.65
N SER A 19 -17.26 -13.28 9.34
CA SER A 19 -17.56 -14.45 8.50
C SER A 19 -16.94 -15.75 9.03
N ASN A 20 -15.76 -15.67 9.64
CA ASN A 20 -15.06 -16.77 10.29
C ASN A 20 -15.56 -17.10 11.72
N GLY A 21 -16.63 -16.46 12.19
CA GLY A 21 -17.24 -16.72 13.50
C GLY A 21 -16.58 -16.02 14.68
N ILE A 22 -15.46 -15.32 14.49
CA ILE A 22 -14.76 -14.61 15.57
C ILE A 22 -15.47 -13.28 15.87
N LYS A 23 -15.51 -12.87 17.14
CA LYS A 23 -16.04 -11.56 17.52
C LYS A 23 -15.06 -10.46 17.06
N PRO A 24 -15.52 -9.42 16.35
CA PRO A 24 -14.66 -8.30 16.01
C PRO A 24 -14.16 -7.59 17.28
N LEU A 25 -12.99 -6.94 17.16
CA LEU A 25 -12.43 -6.15 18.24
C LEU A 25 -13.34 -4.96 18.52
N LYS A 26 -13.77 -4.83 19.78
CA LYS A 26 -14.52 -3.64 20.23
C LYS A 26 -13.61 -2.41 20.41
N LYS A 27 -12.33 -2.65 20.70
CA LYS A 27 -11.33 -1.61 20.95
C LYS A 27 -9.93 -2.09 20.57
N LEU A 28 -9.10 -1.17 20.09
CA LEU A 28 -7.66 -1.42 19.90
C LEU A 28 -6.92 -1.11 21.21
N SER A 29 -6.27 -2.13 21.76
CA SER A 29 -5.37 -1.98 22.90
C SER A 29 -4.07 -1.26 22.46
N SER A 30 -3.24 -0.86 23.42
CA SER A 30 -1.95 -0.23 23.13
C SER A 30 -1.07 -1.11 22.24
N TRP A 31 -1.04 -2.42 22.49
CA TRP A 31 -0.22 -3.34 21.70
C TRP A 31 -0.78 -3.57 20.29
N HIS A 32 -2.11 -3.60 20.10
CA HIS A 32 -2.70 -3.66 18.75
C HIS A 32 -2.25 -2.46 17.92
N LYS A 33 -2.29 -1.25 18.49
CA LYS A 33 -1.87 -0.03 17.81
C LYS A 33 -0.40 -0.09 17.40
N LYS A 34 0.48 -0.58 18.29
CA LYS A 34 1.90 -0.76 17.97
C LYS A 34 2.10 -1.80 16.86
N ALA A 35 1.39 -2.92 16.89
CA ALA A 35 1.45 -3.93 15.84
C ALA A 35 1.01 -3.35 14.47
N LEU A 36 -0.05 -2.53 14.44
CA LEU A 36 -0.49 -1.84 13.23
C LEU A 36 0.56 -0.87 12.69
N LEU A 37 1.24 -0.13 13.57
CA LEU A 37 2.35 0.76 13.16
C LEU A 37 3.52 -0.01 12.56
N PHE A 38 3.89 -1.16 13.14
CA PHE A 38 4.92 -2.01 12.57
C PHE A 38 4.50 -2.56 11.20
N HIS A 39 3.25 -2.97 11.06
CA HIS A 39 2.72 -3.42 9.77
C HIS A 39 2.78 -2.30 8.71
N LEU A 40 2.37 -1.09 9.06
CA LEU A 40 2.43 0.09 8.18
C LEU A 40 3.87 0.51 7.85
N ALA A 41 4.84 0.16 8.69
CA ALA A 41 6.27 0.36 8.43
C ALA A 41 6.90 -0.76 7.59
N GLY A 42 6.12 -1.77 7.17
CA GLY A 42 6.56 -2.85 6.27
C GLY A 42 7.15 -4.07 6.96
N PHE A 43 7.02 -4.20 8.28
CA PHE A 43 7.48 -5.41 8.99
C PHE A 43 6.59 -6.62 8.66
N SER A 44 7.22 -7.80 8.54
CA SER A 44 6.49 -9.04 8.30
C SER A 44 5.67 -9.46 9.53
N ASN A 45 4.62 -10.25 9.34
CA ASN A 45 3.81 -10.72 10.46
C ASN A 45 4.63 -11.55 11.46
N SER A 46 5.64 -12.31 10.99
CA SER A 46 6.59 -13.04 11.83
C SER A 46 7.44 -12.12 12.71
N ASP A 47 7.91 -10.99 12.17
CA ASP A 47 8.73 -10.03 12.93
C ASP A 47 7.89 -9.34 14.01
N ILE A 48 6.65 -8.99 13.67
CA ILE A 48 5.69 -8.41 14.61
C ILE A 48 5.35 -9.44 15.70
N ALA A 49 5.10 -10.69 15.32
CA ALA A 49 4.79 -11.77 16.24
C ALA A 49 5.94 -11.97 17.26
N ALA A 50 7.18 -11.98 16.80
CA ALA A 50 8.37 -12.05 17.63
C ALA A 50 8.47 -10.85 18.59
N ALA A 51 8.29 -9.62 18.10
CA ALA A 51 8.41 -8.39 18.89
C ALA A 51 7.38 -8.30 20.04
N PHE A 52 6.18 -8.86 19.86
CA PHE A 52 5.10 -8.78 20.85
C PHE A 52 4.84 -10.09 21.62
N ASN A 53 5.68 -11.12 21.40
CA ASN A 53 5.51 -12.47 21.94
C ASN A 53 4.07 -12.98 21.68
N LYS A 54 3.70 -13.03 20.39
CA LYS A 54 2.39 -13.49 19.89
C LYS A 54 2.63 -14.51 18.77
N THR A 55 1.58 -15.22 18.38
CA THR A 55 1.64 -16.09 17.20
C THR A 55 1.37 -15.29 15.93
N ASP A 56 1.93 -15.72 14.82
CA ASP A 56 1.70 -15.14 13.49
C ASP A 56 0.20 -15.08 13.16
N SER A 57 -0.54 -16.15 13.47
CA SER A 57 -2.00 -16.20 13.31
C SER A 57 -2.73 -15.13 14.13
N THR A 58 -2.23 -14.78 15.31
CA THR A 58 -2.81 -13.70 16.13
C THR A 58 -2.62 -12.35 15.45
N ILE A 59 -1.43 -12.10 14.89
CA ILE A 59 -1.15 -10.87 14.16
C ILE A 59 -2.07 -10.76 12.94
N SER A 60 -2.15 -11.82 12.14
CA SER A 60 -3.06 -11.88 10.97
C SER A 60 -4.52 -11.62 11.34
N LEU A 61 -5.01 -12.19 12.45
CA LEU A 61 -6.38 -11.97 12.95
C LEU A 61 -6.66 -10.51 13.34
N ILE A 62 -5.64 -9.82 13.87
CA ILE A 62 -5.74 -8.42 14.29
C ILE A 62 -5.66 -7.50 13.08
N LEU A 63 -4.73 -7.75 12.16
CA LEU A 63 -4.59 -6.95 10.95
C LEU A 63 -5.87 -7.04 10.11
N SER A 64 -6.46 -8.23 9.98
CA SER A 64 -7.73 -8.45 9.28
C SER A 64 -8.99 -8.00 10.06
N ASP A 65 -8.85 -7.41 11.25
CA ASP A 65 -10.02 -6.90 11.98
C ASP A 65 -10.63 -5.67 11.31
N PRO A 66 -11.97 -5.58 11.17
CA PRO A 66 -12.62 -4.41 10.60
C PRO A 66 -12.21 -3.08 11.27
N LEU A 67 -12.03 -3.07 12.59
CA LEU A 67 -11.59 -1.87 13.31
C LEU A 67 -10.13 -1.53 12.98
N SER A 68 -9.27 -2.53 12.87
CA SER A 68 -7.87 -2.35 12.44
C SER A 68 -7.79 -1.86 11.00
N GLN A 69 -8.56 -2.45 10.08
CA GLN A 69 -8.63 -2.06 8.67
C GLN A 69 -9.10 -0.61 8.53
N THR A 70 -10.12 -0.20 9.28
CA THR A 70 -10.56 1.21 9.31
C THR A 70 -9.43 2.17 9.69
N VAL A 71 -8.57 1.78 10.64
CA VAL A 71 -7.41 2.60 11.05
C VAL A 71 -6.34 2.62 9.96
N ILE A 72 -6.02 1.47 9.38
CA ILE A 72 -5.06 1.33 8.28
C ILE A 72 -5.49 2.20 7.09
N GLU A 73 -6.74 2.07 6.64
CA GLU A 73 -7.30 2.87 5.55
C GLU A 73 -7.24 4.37 5.83
N ARG A 74 -7.54 4.79 7.08
CA ARG A 74 -7.46 6.20 7.46
C ARG A 74 -6.03 6.73 7.36
N ILE A 75 -5.05 5.93 7.74
CA ILE A 75 -3.63 6.31 7.64
C ILE A 75 -3.20 6.38 6.18
N HIS A 76 -3.57 5.39 5.35
CA HIS A 76 -3.30 5.43 3.90
C HIS A 76 -3.91 6.66 3.23
N LYS A 77 -5.17 7.01 3.54
CA LYS A 77 -5.77 8.26 3.07
C LYS A 77 -4.96 9.48 3.50
N GLY A 78 -4.41 9.47 4.71
CA GLY A 78 -3.48 10.50 5.19
C GLY A 78 -2.24 10.62 4.31
N TYR A 79 -1.59 9.51 3.98
CA TYR A 79 -0.45 9.49 3.06
C TYR A 79 -0.82 9.95 1.65
N ASP A 80 -2.00 9.60 1.14
CA ASP A 80 -2.48 10.09 -0.15
C ASP A 80 -2.65 11.62 -0.15
N HIS A 81 -3.19 12.18 0.94
CA HIS A 81 -3.31 13.63 1.10
C HIS A 81 -1.94 14.31 1.19
N GLU A 82 -1.01 13.72 1.92
CA GLU A 82 0.37 14.22 2.01
C GLU A 82 1.06 14.19 0.64
N PHE A 83 0.95 13.08 -0.09
CA PHE A 83 1.47 12.95 -1.44
C PHE A 83 0.88 14.02 -2.38
N ARG A 84 -0.44 14.26 -2.31
CA ARG A 84 -1.10 15.32 -3.09
C ARG A 84 -0.62 16.72 -2.70
N ALA A 85 -0.37 16.97 -1.42
CA ALA A 85 0.18 18.25 -0.96
C ALA A 85 1.61 18.47 -1.46
N LEU A 86 2.42 17.41 -1.51
CA LEU A 86 3.80 17.44 -2.03
C LEU A 86 3.86 17.44 -3.56
N TYR A 87 2.76 17.15 -4.25
CA TYR A 87 2.71 17.08 -5.71
C TYR A 87 3.22 18.38 -6.37
N GLY A 88 2.87 19.54 -5.82
CA GLY A 88 3.38 20.83 -6.31
C GLY A 88 4.91 20.94 -6.26
N LYS A 89 5.53 20.47 -5.17
CA LYS A 89 6.99 20.44 -5.02
C LYS A 89 7.65 19.45 -5.99
N ALA A 90 6.99 18.31 -6.24
CA ALA A 90 7.48 17.34 -7.22
C ALA A 90 7.47 17.92 -8.64
N VAL A 91 6.41 18.67 -9.01
CA VAL A 91 6.32 19.37 -10.30
C VAL A 91 7.40 20.46 -10.40
N GLU A 92 7.63 21.23 -9.34
CA GLU A 92 8.69 22.23 -9.29
C GLU A 92 10.08 21.59 -9.46
N GLY A 93 10.36 20.50 -8.75
CA GLY A 93 11.61 19.76 -8.90
C GLY A 93 11.81 19.24 -10.33
N LEU A 94 10.74 18.81 -10.99
CA LEU A 94 10.79 18.38 -12.39
C LEU A 94 11.07 19.54 -13.35
N ARG A 95 10.45 20.71 -13.12
CA ARG A 95 10.73 21.94 -13.90
C ARG A 95 12.19 22.35 -13.78
N ASN A 96 12.72 22.38 -12.55
CA ASN A 96 14.12 22.73 -12.32
C ASN A 96 15.08 21.76 -13.04
N ARG A 97 14.71 20.49 -13.19
CA ARG A 97 15.48 19.49 -13.94
C ARG A 97 15.36 19.63 -15.46
N MET A 98 14.28 20.22 -15.97
CA MET A 98 14.15 20.56 -17.38
C MET A 98 15.02 21.77 -17.77
N ASP A 99 15.38 22.61 -16.80
CA ASP A 99 16.28 23.76 -16.99
C ASP A 99 17.72 23.45 -16.56
N ASP A 100 18.07 22.16 -16.36
CA ASP A 100 19.40 21.72 -15.96
C ASP A 100 20.41 21.93 -17.10
N SER A 101 21.65 22.28 -16.75
CA SER A 101 22.74 22.45 -17.72
C SER A 101 23.19 21.15 -18.39
N ASP A 102 22.90 20.00 -17.78
CA ASP A 102 23.18 18.69 -18.35
C ASP A 102 22.03 18.24 -19.28
N PRO A 103 22.26 18.12 -20.61
CA PRO A 103 21.24 17.69 -21.56
C PRO A 103 20.66 16.31 -21.26
N MET A 104 21.43 15.42 -20.65
CA MET A 104 20.97 14.06 -20.31
C MET A 104 19.95 14.10 -19.16
N VAL A 105 20.15 14.99 -18.18
CA VAL A 105 19.23 15.21 -17.07
C VAL A 105 17.93 15.85 -17.57
N GLN A 106 18.06 16.85 -18.45
CA GLN A 106 16.94 17.53 -19.09
C GLN A 106 16.07 16.54 -19.89
N LEU A 107 16.67 15.71 -20.75
CA LEU A 107 15.94 14.73 -21.56
C LEU A 107 15.19 13.70 -20.68
N ARG A 108 15.80 13.25 -19.57
CA ARG A 108 15.13 12.35 -18.62
C ARG A 108 13.94 12.99 -17.93
N ALA A 109 14.03 14.29 -17.60
CA ALA A 109 12.94 15.04 -16.99
C ALA A 109 11.78 15.21 -17.99
N ILE A 110 12.07 15.56 -19.24
CA ILE A 110 11.09 15.68 -20.32
C ILE A 110 10.40 14.34 -20.60
N ASP A 111 11.17 13.24 -20.74
CA ASP A 111 10.64 11.90 -20.97
C ASP A 111 9.75 11.42 -19.79
N SER A 112 10.12 11.78 -18.55
CA SER A 112 9.30 11.49 -17.38
C SER A 112 7.98 12.28 -17.37
N TRP A 113 8.01 13.55 -17.77
CA TRP A 113 6.82 14.38 -17.90
C TRP A 113 5.89 13.87 -19.00
N MET A 114 6.42 13.63 -20.20
CA MET A 114 5.65 13.14 -21.36
C MET A 114 4.95 11.82 -21.07
N ARG A 115 5.64 10.89 -20.38
CA ARG A 115 5.04 9.61 -19.97
C ARG A 115 3.91 9.78 -18.97
N GLU A 116 4.05 10.68 -18.00
CA GLU A 116 3.00 10.91 -17.00
C GLU A 116 1.82 11.69 -17.58
N SER A 117 2.06 12.64 -18.49
CA SER A 117 1.00 13.38 -19.19
C SER A 117 0.20 12.48 -20.13
N ALA A 118 0.88 11.64 -20.93
CA ALA A 118 0.24 10.65 -21.80
C ALA A 118 -0.62 9.67 -20.99
N ARG A 119 -0.07 9.15 -19.88
CA ARG A 119 -0.83 8.29 -18.96
C ARG A 119 -2.04 8.98 -18.34
N ARG A 120 -2.08 10.31 -18.24
CA ARG A 120 -3.25 11.04 -17.70
C ARG A 120 -4.34 11.22 -18.75
N GLU A 121 -3.97 11.38 -20.02
CA GLU A 121 -4.94 11.39 -21.13
C GLU A 121 -5.60 10.01 -21.29
N ASP A 122 -4.83 8.93 -21.17
CA ASP A 122 -5.36 7.56 -21.20
C ASP A 122 -6.18 7.20 -19.94
N ARG A 123 -5.99 7.92 -18.82
CA ARG A 123 -6.67 7.71 -17.53
C ARG A 123 -8.02 8.43 -17.39
N LYS A 124 -8.64 8.88 -18.49
CA LYS A 124 -10.05 9.32 -18.47
C LYS A 124 -11.03 8.18 -18.18
N GLU A 125 -10.58 6.93 -18.10
CA GLU A 125 -11.35 5.79 -17.58
C GLU A 125 -10.72 5.21 -16.32
N GLY A 126 -11.42 5.35 -15.18
CA GLY A 126 -11.20 4.54 -13.97
C GLY A 126 -10.09 5.00 -13.02
N ILE A 127 -10.48 5.43 -11.82
CA ILE A 127 -9.59 5.71 -10.69
C ILE A 127 -8.89 4.40 -10.29
N ARG A 128 -7.58 4.30 -10.57
CA ARG A 128 -6.74 3.16 -10.14
C ARG A 128 -6.41 3.25 -8.66
N SER A 129 -6.39 2.10 -7.98
CA SER A 129 -5.98 2.01 -6.58
C SER A 129 -4.46 2.09 -6.44
N ALA A 130 -3.98 2.32 -5.22
CA ALA A 130 -2.54 2.30 -4.93
C ALA A 130 -1.89 0.93 -5.24
N GLU A 131 -2.66 -0.17 -5.17
CA GLU A 131 -2.17 -1.50 -5.52
C GLU A 131 -1.88 -1.62 -7.03
N ASP A 132 -2.69 -1.00 -7.89
CA ASP A 132 -2.47 -0.98 -9.34
C ASP A 132 -1.19 -0.24 -9.72
N VAL A 133 -0.81 0.78 -8.92
CA VAL A 133 0.42 1.54 -9.11
C VAL A 133 1.63 0.68 -8.73
N ILE A 134 1.53 -0.10 -7.66
CA ILE A 134 2.59 -1.00 -7.20
C ILE A 134 2.76 -2.17 -8.18
N GLN A 135 1.67 -2.77 -8.66
CA GLN A 135 1.72 -3.83 -9.66
C GLN A 135 2.40 -3.36 -10.95
N ALA A 136 2.08 -2.14 -11.41
CA ALA A 136 2.73 -1.54 -12.57
C ALA A 136 4.24 -1.28 -12.38
N ILE A 137 4.72 -1.15 -11.14
CA ILE A 137 6.15 -1.04 -10.83
C ILE A 137 6.80 -2.43 -10.88
N TYR A 138 6.19 -3.46 -10.30
CA TYR A 138 6.68 -4.84 -10.34
C TYR A 138 6.77 -5.42 -11.76
N ASP A 139 5.74 -5.21 -12.57
CA ASP A 139 5.69 -5.67 -13.96
C ASP A 139 6.78 -5.00 -14.82
N ARG A 140 7.22 -3.81 -14.43
CA ARG A 140 8.27 -3.06 -15.12
C ARG A 140 9.67 -3.53 -14.75
N ILE A 141 9.88 -3.94 -13.50
CA ILE A 141 11.17 -4.50 -13.04
C ILE A 141 11.42 -5.86 -13.70
N GLY A 142 10.39 -6.71 -13.79
CA GLY A 142 10.48 -8.05 -14.41
C GLY A 142 10.78 -8.03 -15.92
N ASN A 143 10.47 -6.95 -16.62
CA ASN A 143 10.69 -6.81 -18.07
C ASN A 143 12.03 -6.18 -18.46
N THR A 144 12.92 -5.91 -17.49
CA THR A 144 14.25 -5.34 -17.76
C THR A 144 15.26 -6.44 -18.10
N ASN A 145 14.97 -7.29 -19.10
CA ASN A 145 15.99 -8.11 -19.74
C ASN A 145 16.80 -7.20 -20.68
N ILE A 146 17.84 -6.57 -20.14
CA ILE A 146 18.82 -5.81 -20.91
C ILE A 146 19.59 -6.79 -21.79
N GLN A 147 19.14 -6.98 -23.04
CA GLN A 147 19.95 -7.61 -24.07
C GLN A 147 21.08 -6.65 -24.45
N ILE A 148 22.28 -6.92 -23.92
CA ILE A 148 23.51 -6.25 -24.34
C ILE A 148 23.87 -6.83 -25.72
N ASN A 149 23.53 -6.12 -26.78
CA ASN A 149 23.98 -6.44 -28.12
C ASN A 149 25.45 -6.03 -28.26
N VAL A 150 26.38 -6.95 -28.03
CA VAL A 150 27.80 -6.74 -28.30
C VAL A 150 28.01 -6.89 -29.81
N GLY A 151 27.74 -5.81 -30.54
CA GLY A 151 28.11 -5.69 -31.95
C GLY A 151 29.62 -5.54 -32.06
N GLY A 152 30.28 -6.52 -32.69
CA GLY A 152 31.71 -6.52 -32.93
C GLY A 152 32.16 -5.36 -33.83
N ASN A 153 33.35 -4.87 -33.53
CA ASN A 153 34.15 -4.09 -34.47
C ASN A 153 35.45 -4.86 -34.74
N GLN A 154 35.66 -5.08 -36.03
CA GLN A 154 36.85 -5.49 -36.81
C GLN A 154 38.15 -5.82 -36.07
#